data_AF-A0A3C0A2S3-F1
#
_entry.id   AF-A0A3C0A2S3-F1
#
_cell.length_a   1.000
_cell.length_b   1.000
_cell.length_c   1.000
_cell.angle_alpha   90.00
_cell.angle_beta   90.00
_cell.angle_gamma   90.00
#
_symmetry.space_group_name_H-M   'P 1'
#
loop_
_entity.id
_entity.type
_entity.pdbx_description
1 polymer ?
#
loop_
_entity_poly.entity_id
_entity_poly.type
_entity_poly.pdbx_seq_one_letter_code
_entity_poly.pdbx_strand_id
1 'polypeptide(L)'
;MKIILAAAGAVLLASAVYVFWLPDVRTLKKQNPTVTSYMLIKERQAAAKGKKLSRNIIWTGWDGISENLKHAVLVAEDDNFYGHKGVDWESTWRAVKTDLKARRLARGGSTITQQVARNLYLSPSKNPLRKVKEILIARRLEKTLGKRRIFEIYLNVAEWGKGIYGAQAASTAYFGKNALELTPEEAAALAAALPSPRRYSPTKGTRFMEKRKSQIVSRMRASGYLPDETEEADLDESLEVITSSAATIISETESPIPTE
;
A
#
# COMPACT_ATOMS: atom_id res chain seq x y z
N MET A 1 -9.28 4.29 49.74
CA MET A 1 -9.60 5.58 49.08
C MET A 1 -8.39 6.27 48.43
N LYS A 2 -7.28 6.50 49.15
CA LYS A 2 -6.08 7.18 48.58
C LYS A 2 -5.44 6.46 47.37
N ILE A 3 -5.34 5.12 47.41
CA ILE A 3 -4.81 4.32 46.29
C ILE A 3 -5.70 4.42 45.04
N ILE A 4 -7.02 4.40 45.23
CA ILE A 4 -8.00 4.52 44.13
C ILE A 4 -7.93 5.91 43.50
N LEU A 5 -7.85 6.96 44.33
CA LEU A 5 -7.68 8.35 43.86
C LEU A 5 -6.36 8.56 43.12
N ALA A 6 -5.25 7.98 43.62
CA ALA A 6 -3.95 8.03 42.94
C ALA A 6 -3.98 7.28 41.60
N ALA A 7 -4.60 6.10 41.54
CA ALA A 7 -4.78 5.35 40.30
C ALA A 7 -5.65 6.11 39.28
N ALA A 8 -6.75 6.71 39.73
CA ALA A 8 -7.61 7.54 38.89
C ALA A 8 -6.86 8.78 38.34
N GLY A 9 -6.09 9.46 39.19
CA GLY A 9 -5.24 10.59 38.78
C GLY A 9 -4.19 10.19 37.73
N ALA A 10 -3.52 9.05 37.91
CA ALA A 10 -2.55 8.52 36.95
C ALA A 10 -3.20 8.17 35.60
N VAL A 11 -4.39 7.57 35.61
CA VAL A 11 -5.15 7.27 34.38
C VAL A 11 -5.56 8.54 33.65
N LEU A 12 -6.04 9.56 34.39
CA LEU A 12 -6.39 10.87 33.80
C LEU A 12 -5.17 11.56 33.18
N LEU A 13 -4.03 11.55 33.87
CA LEU A 13 -2.79 12.13 33.36
C LEU A 13 -2.27 11.38 32.12
N ALA A 14 -2.26 10.05 32.14
CA ALA A 14 -1.89 9.24 30.98
C ALA A 14 -2.83 9.47 29.79
N SER A 15 -4.13 9.63 30.05
CA SER A 15 -5.13 9.96 29.03
C SER A 15 -4.92 11.36 28.46
N ALA A 16 -4.64 12.35 29.30
CA ALA A 16 -4.31 13.71 28.87
C ALA A 16 -3.05 13.71 28.00
N VAL A 17 -1.98 13.05 28.43
CA VAL A 17 -0.77 12.89 27.62
C VAL A 17 -1.10 12.21 26.29
N TYR A 18 -1.88 11.13 26.28
CA TYR A 18 -2.29 10.47 25.03
C TYR A 18 -3.06 11.39 24.07
N VAL A 19 -3.96 12.24 24.60
CA VAL A 19 -4.76 13.16 23.78
C VAL A 19 -3.94 14.31 23.24
N PHE A 20 -3.14 14.97 24.08
CA PHE A 20 -2.37 16.18 23.75
C PHE A 20 -1.05 15.90 23.03
N TRP A 21 -0.42 14.75 23.29
CA TRP A 21 0.88 14.41 22.71
C TRP A 21 0.79 13.77 21.32
N LEU A 22 -0.40 13.27 20.95
CA LEU A 22 -0.65 12.63 19.67
C LEU A 22 -1.45 13.56 18.75
N PRO A 23 -1.16 13.55 17.44
CA PRO A 23 -1.89 14.36 16.47
C PRO A 23 -3.38 14.00 16.46
N ASP A 24 -4.22 14.99 16.18
CA ASP A 24 -5.62 14.72 15.89
C ASP A 24 -5.76 14.10 14.49
N VAL A 25 -6.41 12.94 14.43
CA VAL A 25 -6.63 12.17 13.20
C VAL A 25 -8.09 12.22 12.75
N ARG A 26 -8.98 12.89 13.51
CA ARG A 26 -10.42 12.96 13.20
C ARG A 26 -10.71 13.66 11.88
N THR A 27 -9.90 14.66 11.52
CA THR A 27 -10.02 15.40 10.26
C THR A 27 -9.86 14.50 9.04
N LEU A 28 -9.06 13.43 9.14
CA LEU A 28 -8.83 12.46 8.06
C LEU A 28 -10.09 11.69 7.65
N LYS A 29 -11.18 11.73 8.43
CA LYS A 29 -12.48 11.18 8.02
C LYS A 29 -13.05 11.89 6.78
N LYS A 30 -12.79 13.19 6.66
CA LYS A 30 -13.41 14.06 5.64
C LYS A 30 -12.39 14.72 4.73
N GLN A 31 -11.16 14.92 5.21
CA GLN A 31 -10.13 15.67 4.51
C GLN A 31 -8.96 14.77 4.13
N ASN A 32 -8.46 14.98 2.91
CA ASN A 32 -7.29 14.28 2.39
C ASN A 32 -6.01 15.02 2.82
N PRO A 33 -4.99 14.31 3.32
CA PRO A 33 -3.70 14.93 3.60
C PRO A 33 -3.04 15.39 2.29
N THR A 34 -2.74 16.68 2.19
CA THR A 34 -2.03 17.26 1.03
C THR A 34 -0.51 17.20 1.21
N VAL A 35 -0.05 17.24 2.46
CA VAL A 35 1.37 17.23 2.83
C VAL A 35 1.55 16.36 4.06
N THR A 36 2.64 15.57 4.07
CA THR A 36 2.98 14.70 5.20
C THR A 36 4.33 15.09 5.81
N SER A 37 4.54 14.74 7.09
CA SER A 37 5.84 14.90 7.75
C SER A 37 6.97 14.25 6.94
N TYR A 38 6.72 13.07 6.36
CA TYR A 38 7.70 12.38 5.53
C TYR A 38 8.09 13.21 4.29
N MET A 39 7.11 13.75 3.56
CA MET A 39 7.37 14.60 2.38
C MET A 39 8.22 15.83 2.75
N LEU A 40 7.82 16.58 3.78
CA LEU A 40 8.55 17.78 4.24
C LEU A 40 9.99 17.48 4.64
N ILE A 41 10.22 16.35 5.32
CA ILE A 41 11.56 15.95 5.71
C ILE A 41 12.41 15.60 4.49
N LYS A 42 11.85 14.93 3.47
CA LYS A 42 12.57 14.63 2.23
C LYS A 42 12.93 15.88 1.44
N GLU A 43 12.03 16.86 1.39
CA GLU A 43 12.31 18.17 0.78
C GLU A 43 13.44 18.90 1.50
N ARG A 44 13.39 18.99 2.84
CA ARG A 44 14.47 19.59 3.64
C ARG A 44 15.80 18.88 3.46
N GLN A 45 15.81 17.54 3.41
CA GLN A 45 17.02 16.75 3.15
C GLN A 45 17.58 16.99 1.74
N ALA A 46 16.74 17.23 0.74
CA ALA A 46 17.19 17.59 -0.59
C ALA A 46 17.75 19.01 -0.63
N ALA A 47 17.05 19.97 0.00
CA ALA A 47 17.45 21.37 0.07
C ALA A 47 18.81 21.53 0.79
N ALA A 48 19.03 20.81 1.89
CA ALA A 48 20.32 20.79 2.59
C ALA A 48 21.48 20.25 1.73
N LYS A 49 21.18 19.56 0.63
CA LYS A 49 22.16 19.08 -0.37
C LYS A 49 22.20 19.95 -1.63
N GLY A 50 21.61 21.14 -1.59
CA GLY A 50 21.50 22.04 -2.75
C GLY A 50 20.59 21.53 -3.87
N LYS A 51 19.71 20.57 -3.59
CA LYS A 51 18.81 19.96 -4.59
C LYS A 51 17.37 20.38 -4.34
N LYS A 52 16.63 20.65 -5.43
CA LYS A 52 15.17 20.76 -5.38
C LYS A 52 14.54 19.37 -5.56
N LEU A 53 13.58 19.03 -4.71
CA LEU A 53 12.77 17.81 -4.85
C LEU A 53 11.34 18.25 -5.19
N SER A 54 10.89 17.95 -6.40
CA SER A 54 9.48 18.14 -6.77
C SER A 54 8.64 17.02 -6.14
N ARG A 55 7.39 17.36 -5.80
CA ARG A 55 6.38 16.40 -5.37
C ARG A 55 5.34 16.27 -6.48
N ASN A 56 5.24 15.08 -7.04
CA ASN A 56 4.09 14.69 -7.85
C ASN A 56 3.12 13.95 -6.94
N ILE A 57 1.99 14.60 -6.61
CA ILE A 57 0.92 14.05 -5.77
C ILE A 57 -0.37 14.17 -6.58
N ILE A 58 -0.97 13.03 -6.89
CA ILE A 58 -2.30 12.98 -7.48
C ILE A 58 -3.15 12.13 -6.57
N TRP A 59 -4.07 12.78 -5.83
CA TRP A 59 -4.99 12.06 -4.96
C TRP A 59 -6.05 11.37 -5.80
N THR A 60 -6.32 10.10 -5.51
CA THR A 60 -7.40 9.34 -6.13
C THR A 60 -8.20 8.61 -5.05
N GLY A 61 -9.53 8.74 -5.12
CA GLY A 61 -10.42 8.06 -4.18
C GLY A 61 -10.35 6.53 -4.32
N TRP A 62 -10.83 5.80 -3.32
CA TRP A 62 -10.78 4.33 -3.28
C TRP A 62 -11.24 3.68 -4.59
N ASP A 63 -12.32 4.16 -5.17
CA ASP A 63 -12.97 3.55 -6.34
C ASP A 63 -12.22 3.86 -7.66
N GLY A 64 -11.26 4.80 -7.64
CA GLY A 64 -10.39 5.11 -8.78
C GLY A 64 -9.03 4.38 -8.74
N ILE A 65 -8.85 3.44 -7.82
CA ILE A 65 -7.63 2.63 -7.71
C ILE A 65 -8.01 1.17 -7.99
N SER A 66 -7.25 0.49 -8.86
CA SER A 66 -7.57 -0.89 -9.23
C SER A 66 -7.60 -1.83 -8.02
N GLU A 67 -8.50 -2.81 -8.08
CA GLU A 67 -8.54 -3.92 -7.11
C GLU A 67 -7.22 -4.70 -7.14
N ASN A 68 -6.60 -4.84 -8.31
CA ASN A 68 -5.29 -5.46 -8.46
C ASN A 68 -4.23 -4.79 -7.58
N LEU A 69 -4.17 -3.46 -7.56
CA LEU A 69 -3.21 -2.73 -6.74
C LEU A 69 -3.54 -2.84 -5.25
N LYS A 70 -4.82 -2.73 -4.87
CA LYS A 70 -5.25 -2.91 -3.48
C LYS A 70 -4.83 -4.29 -2.96
N HIS A 71 -5.09 -5.35 -3.73
CA HIS A 71 -4.76 -6.71 -3.33
C HIS A 71 -3.26 -6.99 -3.33
N ALA A 72 -2.53 -6.53 -4.36
CA ALA A 72 -1.08 -6.66 -4.44
C ALA A 72 -0.37 -6.00 -3.25
N VAL A 73 -0.79 -4.79 -2.87
CA VAL A 73 -0.25 -4.07 -1.71
C VAL A 73 -0.62 -4.76 -0.41
N LEU A 74 -1.87 -5.22 -0.28
CA LEU A 74 -2.35 -5.95 0.88
C LEU A 74 -1.45 -7.17 1.14
N VAL A 75 -1.30 -8.06 0.17
CA VAL A 75 -0.46 -9.25 0.37
C VAL A 75 1.01 -8.85 0.55
N ALA A 76 1.53 -7.84 -0.17
CA ALA A 76 2.93 -7.48 -0.10
C ALA A 76 3.35 -6.89 1.26
N GLU A 77 2.50 -6.08 1.88
CA GLU A 77 2.83 -5.25 3.05
C GLU A 77 2.14 -5.70 4.34
N ASP A 78 0.90 -6.24 4.26
CA ASP A 78 0.05 -6.49 5.43
C ASP A 78 -1.12 -7.44 5.12
N ASP A 79 -0.85 -8.74 4.96
CA ASP A 79 -1.84 -9.73 4.53
C ASP A 79 -3.00 -9.92 5.54
N ASN A 80 -2.76 -9.64 6.82
CA ASN A 80 -3.76 -9.67 7.88
C ASN A 80 -4.34 -8.27 8.20
N PHE A 81 -4.24 -7.31 7.27
CA PHE A 81 -4.65 -5.92 7.51
C PHE A 81 -6.05 -5.81 8.12
N TYR A 82 -7.02 -6.58 7.63
CA TYR A 82 -8.40 -6.53 8.11
C TYR A 82 -8.60 -7.22 9.47
N GLY A 83 -7.70 -8.12 9.88
CA GLY A 83 -7.82 -8.88 11.13
C GLY A 83 -7.23 -8.18 12.37
N HIS A 84 -6.34 -7.20 12.19
CA HIS A 84 -5.69 -6.51 13.32
C HIS A 84 -6.20 -5.07 13.54
N LYS A 85 -5.89 -4.46 14.70
CA LYS A 85 -6.28 -3.08 15.06
C LYS A 85 -5.07 -2.14 15.12
N GLY A 86 -4.38 -2.01 13.98
CA GLY A 86 -3.21 -1.16 13.79
C GLY A 86 -1.86 -1.82 13.97
N VAL A 87 -1.74 -2.87 14.78
CA VAL A 87 -0.51 -3.67 14.88
C VAL A 87 -0.88 -5.13 14.81
N ASP A 88 -0.24 -5.87 13.91
CA ASP A 88 -0.30 -7.33 13.91
C ASP A 88 0.74 -7.87 14.89
N TRP A 89 0.29 -8.07 16.13
CA TRP A 89 1.16 -8.59 17.20
C TRP A 89 1.60 -10.03 16.95
N GLU A 90 0.74 -10.83 16.31
CA GLU A 90 1.02 -12.23 16.06
C GLU A 90 2.12 -12.39 15.00
N SER A 91 1.95 -11.72 13.86
CA SER A 91 2.95 -11.69 12.79
C SER A 91 4.23 -11.02 13.24
N THR A 92 4.14 -9.96 14.06
CA THR A 92 5.33 -9.32 14.66
C THR A 92 6.09 -10.30 15.55
N TRP A 93 5.41 -11.04 16.41
CA TRP A 93 6.06 -12.00 17.31
C TRP A 93 6.66 -13.18 16.55
N ARG A 94 5.95 -13.69 15.53
CA ARG A 94 6.46 -14.72 14.62
C ARG A 94 7.73 -14.24 13.89
N ALA A 95 7.73 -13.01 13.35
CA ALA A 95 8.89 -12.43 12.68
C ALA A 95 10.09 -12.32 13.62
N VAL A 96 9.89 -11.77 14.83
CA VAL A 96 10.95 -11.66 15.85
C VAL A 96 11.56 -13.01 16.18
N LYS A 97 10.76 -14.06 16.40
CA LYS A 97 11.26 -15.41 16.67
C LYS A 97 12.09 -15.96 15.51
N THR A 98 11.63 -15.79 14.28
CA THR A 98 12.33 -16.25 13.08
C THR A 98 13.66 -15.52 12.88
N ASP A 99 13.67 -14.20 13.07
CA ASP A 99 14.87 -13.38 12.92
C ASP A 99 15.92 -13.68 14.01
N LEU A 100 15.49 -13.92 15.24
CA LEU A 100 16.37 -14.37 16.33
C LEU A 100 16.99 -15.74 16.00
N LYS A 101 16.20 -16.70 15.53
CA LYS A 101 16.71 -18.02 15.09
C LYS A 101 17.70 -17.89 13.94
N ALA A 102 17.45 -16.98 13.00
CA ALA A 102 18.31 -16.74 11.84
C ALA A 102 19.49 -15.80 12.11
N ARG A 103 19.67 -15.31 13.36
CA ARG A 103 20.66 -14.28 13.73
C ARG A 103 20.62 -13.04 12.82
N ARG A 104 19.43 -12.66 12.38
CA ARG A 104 19.18 -11.48 11.53
C ARG A 104 18.50 -10.39 12.36
N LEU A 105 18.77 -9.12 12.03
CA LEU A 105 17.98 -8.01 12.57
C LEU A 105 16.58 -8.07 11.99
N ALA A 106 15.57 -7.87 12.83
CA ALA A 106 14.18 -7.90 12.41
C ALA A 106 13.92 -6.90 11.28
N ARG A 107 13.60 -7.42 10.09
CA ARG A 107 13.31 -6.63 8.89
C ARG A 107 11.89 -6.93 8.43
N GLY A 108 11.03 -5.91 8.45
CA GLY A 108 9.72 -5.94 7.79
C GLY A 108 8.59 -6.52 8.64
N GLY A 109 8.07 -5.71 9.57
CA GLY A 109 6.90 -6.06 10.38
C GLY A 109 6.08 -4.83 10.77
N SER A 110 5.96 -3.85 9.86
CA SER A 110 5.07 -2.71 10.09
C SER A 110 3.82 -2.83 9.22
N THR A 111 2.66 -2.77 9.85
CA THR A 111 1.35 -2.81 9.19
C THR A 111 1.11 -1.57 8.33
N ILE A 112 0.18 -1.63 7.39
CA ILE A 112 -0.24 -0.47 6.58
C ILE A 112 -0.61 0.71 7.48
N THR A 113 -1.35 0.49 8.57
CA THR A 113 -1.73 1.54 9.52
C THR A 113 -0.51 2.18 10.20
N GLN A 114 0.49 1.39 10.60
CA GLN A 114 1.74 1.91 11.15
C GLN A 114 2.51 2.73 10.12
N GLN A 115 2.49 2.31 8.86
CA GLN A 115 3.12 3.05 7.77
C GLN A 115 2.42 4.39 7.50
N VAL A 116 1.08 4.43 7.53
CA VAL A 116 0.30 5.67 7.46
C VAL A 116 0.67 6.60 8.62
N ALA A 117 0.63 6.11 9.86
CA ALA A 117 1.00 6.88 11.04
C ALA A 117 2.40 7.49 10.92
N ARG A 118 3.37 6.69 10.45
CA ARG A 118 4.75 7.13 10.23
C ARG A 118 4.84 8.19 9.14
N ASN A 119 4.20 7.98 8.01
CA ASN A 119 4.27 8.88 6.86
C ASN A 119 3.67 10.25 7.19
N LEU A 120 2.44 10.24 7.74
CA LEU A 120 1.69 11.45 8.05
C LEU A 120 2.38 12.33 9.09
N TYR A 121 2.84 11.73 10.20
CA TYR A 121 3.11 12.50 11.41
C TYR A 121 4.53 12.39 11.95
N LEU A 122 5.32 11.39 11.54
CA LEU A 122 6.58 11.08 12.20
C LEU A 122 7.80 11.32 11.30
N SER A 123 8.93 11.55 11.97
CA SER A 123 10.24 11.54 11.34
C SER A 123 10.68 10.11 10.98
N PRO A 124 11.49 9.91 9.93
CA PRO A 124 12.06 8.61 9.58
C PRO A 124 13.19 8.15 10.52
N SER A 125 13.41 8.81 11.66
CA SER A 125 14.46 8.45 12.62
C SER A 125 14.28 7.02 13.17
N LYS A 126 15.38 6.28 13.41
CA LYS A 126 15.30 4.92 13.98
C LYS A 126 15.34 4.94 15.51
N ASN A 127 14.48 5.75 16.14
CA ASN A 127 14.40 5.88 17.60
C ASN A 127 13.28 4.97 18.19
N PRO A 128 13.52 4.22 19.29
CA PRO A 128 12.49 3.43 19.97
C PRO A 128 11.26 4.25 20.40
N LEU A 129 11.45 5.46 20.94
CA LEU A 129 10.36 6.36 21.31
C LEU A 129 9.49 6.74 20.11
N ARG A 130 10.11 6.93 18.94
CA ARG A 130 9.37 7.16 17.69
C ARG A 130 8.55 5.92 17.29
N LYS A 131 9.05 4.70 17.51
CA LYS A 131 8.28 3.48 17.25
C LYS A 131 7.09 3.34 18.22
N VAL A 132 7.24 3.72 19.48
CA VAL A 132 6.11 3.77 20.45
C VAL A 132 5.06 4.78 19.96
N LYS A 133 5.46 5.99 19.56
CA LYS A 133 4.53 6.97 18.96
C LYS A 133 3.81 6.42 17.74
N GLU A 134 4.52 5.74 16.84
CA GLU A 134 3.94 5.10 15.65
C GLU A 134 2.81 4.13 16.02
N ILE A 135 3.05 3.26 17.01
CA ILE A 135 2.05 2.30 17.50
C ILE A 135 0.83 3.03 18.10
N LEU A 136 1.06 4.06 18.91
CA LEU A 136 -0.03 4.81 19.55
C LEU A 136 -0.89 5.59 18.54
N ILE A 137 -0.26 6.20 17.52
CA ILE A 137 -0.95 6.87 16.42
C ILE A 137 -1.70 5.87 15.55
N ALA A 138 -1.09 4.72 15.22
CA ALA A 138 -1.75 3.66 14.46
C ALA A 138 -3.03 3.17 15.16
N ARG A 139 -2.96 2.95 16.48
CA ARG A 139 -4.15 2.59 17.28
C ARG A 139 -5.20 3.71 17.30
N ARG A 140 -4.78 4.98 17.29
CA ARG A 140 -5.69 6.13 17.21
C ARG A 140 -6.37 6.22 15.84
N LEU A 141 -5.64 5.96 14.76
CA LEU A 141 -6.17 5.88 13.39
C LEU A 141 -7.24 4.79 13.29
N GLU A 142 -6.98 3.59 13.79
CA GLU A 142 -7.90 2.44 13.72
C GLU A 142 -9.16 2.61 14.55
N LYS A 143 -9.08 3.35 15.66
CA LYS A 143 -10.27 3.71 16.45
C LYS A 143 -11.12 4.78 15.77
N THR A 144 -10.51 5.58 14.90
CA THR A 144 -11.15 6.78 14.34
C THR A 144 -11.63 6.57 12.91
N LEU A 145 -10.87 5.84 12.10
CA LEU A 145 -11.06 5.65 10.67
C LEU A 145 -11.39 4.17 10.38
N GLY A 146 -12.24 3.93 9.39
CA GLY A 146 -12.44 2.57 8.87
C GLY A 146 -11.24 2.08 8.05
N LYS A 147 -11.10 0.76 7.92
CA LYS A 147 -10.01 0.10 7.17
C LYS A 147 -9.86 0.62 5.75
N ARG A 148 -10.97 0.73 5.01
CA ARG A 148 -11.01 1.31 3.65
C ARG A 148 -10.34 2.69 3.62
N ARG A 149 -10.69 3.58 4.56
CA ARG A 149 -10.14 4.94 4.58
C ARG A 149 -8.66 4.97 4.93
N ILE A 150 -8.21 4.13 5.87
CA ILE A 150 -6.78 4.02 6.21
C ILE A 150 -5.99 3.54 4.99
N PHE A 151 -6.51 2.55 4.27
CA PHE A 151 -5.84 1.98 3.11
C PHE A 151 -5.86 2.97 1.92
N GLU A 152 -6.96 3.68 1.68
CA GLU A 152 -7.01 4.77 0.70
C GLU A 152 -5.94 5.84 0.99
N ILE A 153 -5.80 6.27 2.26
CA ILE A 153 -4.76 7.21 2.65
C ILE A 153 -3.38 6.63 2.37
N TYR A 154 -3.12 5.38 2.74
CA TYR A 154 -1.83 4.71 2.48
C TYR A 154 -1.46 4.77 1.00
N LEU A 155 -2.37 4.35 0.12
CA LEU A 155 -2.14 4.29 -1.32
C LEU A 155 -1.86 5.67 -1.93
N ASN A 156 -2.37 6.74 -1.31
CA ASN A 156 -2.17 8.12 -1.75
C ASN A 156 -0.95 8.83 -1.14
N VAL A 157 -0.46 8.42 0.04
CA VAL A 157 0.68 9.08 0.71
C VAL A 157 1.99 8.30 0.61
N ALA A 158 1.95 7.02 0.23
CA ALA A 158 3.14 6.22 -0.01
C ALA A 158 4.03 6.87 -1.10
N GLU A 159 5.35 6.83 -0.90
CA GLU A 159 6.33 7.20 -1.93
C GLU A 159 6.56 5.97 -2.81
N TRP A 160 6.22 6.06 -4.10
CA TRP A 160 6.38 4.96 -5.07
C TRP A 160 7.66 5.10 -5.90
N GLY A 161 8.21 6.30 -5.90
CA GLY A 161 9.44 6.69 -6.60
C GLY A 161 9.96 8.01 -6.07
N LYS A 162 11.14 8.46 -6.50
CA LYS A 162 11.72 9.73 -6.03
C LYS A 162 10.78 10.91 -6.33
N GLY A 163 10.10 11.40 -5.29
CA GLY A 163 9.14 12.51 -5.43
C GLY A 163 7.78 12.12 -6.02
N ILE A 164 7.52 10.82 -6.23
CA ILE A 164 6.25 10.30 -6.74
C ILE A 164 5.47 9.74 -5.56
N TYR A 165 4.32 10.35 -5.27
CA TYR A 165 3.48 9.98 -4.15
C TYR A 165 2.05 9.72 -4.62
N GLY A 166 1.49 8.61 -4.17
CA GLY A 166 0.15 8.20 -4.54
C GLY A 166 0.08 7.25 -5.74
N ALA A 167 -0.89 6.33 -5.69
CA ALA A 167 -1.09 5.28 -6.67
C ALA A 167 -1.29 5.83 -8.09
N GLN A 168 -2.08 6.90 -8.25
CA GLN A 168 -2.31 7.52 -9.56
C GLN A 168 -1.03 8.15 -10.13
N ALA A 169 -0.29 8.92 -9.32
CA ALA A 169 0.97 9.49 -9.76
C ALA A 169 1.99 8.40 -10.16
N ALA A 170 1.99 7.27 -9.43
CA ALA A 170 2.84 6.12 -9.74
C ALA A 170 2.44 5.42 -11.05
N SER A 171 1.15 5.12 -11.22
CA SER A 171 0.61 4.48 -12.42
C SER A 171 0.93 5.30 -13.67
N THR A 172 0.69 6.62 -13.64
CA THR A 172 1.01 7.51 -14.74
C THR A 172 2.52 7.59 -14.99
N ALA A 173 3.34 7.69 -13.94
CA ALA A 173 4.79 7.82 -14.10
C ALA A 173 5.49 6.57 -14.61
N TYR A 174 4.98 5.38 -14.29
CA TYR A 174 5.63 4.10 -14.63
C TYR A 174 5.00 3.41 -15.85
N PHE A 175 3.69 3.54 -16.05
CA PHE A 175 2.95 2.81 -17.08
C PHE A 175 2.12 3.72 -17.99
N GLY A 176 2.10 5.04 -17.74
CA GLY A 176 1.39 6.00 -18.60
C GLY A 176 -0.14 5.89 -18.55
N LYS A 177 -0.73 5.26 -17.52
CA LYS A 177 -2.17 4.96 -17.47
C LYS A 177 -2.85 5.27 -16.16
N ASN A 178 -4.17 5.15 -16.13
CA ASN A 178 -4.97 5.37 -14.93
C ASN A 178 -4.68 4.28 -13.88
N ALA A 179 -4.65 4.64 -12.59
CA ALA A 179 -4.45 3.65 -11.52
C ALA A 179 -5.57 2.61 -11.45
N LEU A 180 -6.76 2.91 -11.99
CA LEU A 180 -7.86 1.96 -12.13
C LEU A 180 -7.56 0.84 -13.14
N GLU A 181 -6.67 1.09 -14.10
CA GLU A 181 -6.38 0.20 -15.24
C GLU A 181 -5.13 -0.67 -15.04
N LEU A 182 -4.56 -0.67 -13.83
CA LEU A 182 -3.39 -1.48 -13.51
C LEU A 182 -3.74 -2.98 -13.59
N THR A 183 -2.98 -3.71 -14.42
CA THR A 183 -3.04 -5.18 -14.50
C THR A 183 -2.48 -5.82 -13.22
N PRO A 184 -2.74 -7.12 -12.98
CA PRO A 184 -2.14 -7.83 -11.84
C PRO A 184 -0.60 -7.72 -11.79
N GLU A 185 0.07 -7.85 -12.93
CA GLU A 185 1.53 -7.78 -13.03
C GLU A 185 2.09 -6.39 -12.71
N GLU A 186 1.48 -5.32 -13.23
CA GLU A 186 1.93 -3.95 -12.94
C GLU A 186 1.63 -3.54 -11.49
N ALA A 187 0.48 -3.97 -10.97
CA ALA A 187 0.13 -3.82 -9.56
C ALA A 187 1.16 -4.52 -8.65
N ALA A 188 1.51 -5.76 -8.97
CA ALA A 188 2.54 -6.51 -8.25
C ALA A 188 3.92 -5.85 -8.39
N ALA A 189 4.26 -5.29 -9.56
CA ALA A 189 5.51 -4.58 -9.77
C ALA A 189 5.61 -3.28 -8.94
N LEU A 190 4.51 -2.52 -8.83
CA LEU A 190 4.43 -1.37 -7.95
C LEU A 190 4.60 -1.77 -6.48
N ALA A 191 3.84 -2.78 -6.03
CA ALA A 191 3.90 -3.28 -4.67
C ALA A 191 5.29 -3.84 -4.32
N ALA A 192 5.98 -4.49 -5.27
CA ALA A 192 7.34 -4.99 -5.09
C ALA A 192 8.38 -3.88 -4.83
N ALA A 193 8.15 -2.67 -5.34
CA ALA A 193 9.06 -1.54 -5.17
C ALA A 193 8.87 -0.79 -3.84
N LEU A 194 7.69 -0.87 -3.22
CA LEU A 194 7.32 -0.13 -2.00
C LEU A 194 8.30 -0.22 -0.82
N PRO A 195 8.96 -1.37 -0.56
CA PRO A 195 9.94 -1.43 0.53
C PRO A 195 11.16 -0.54 0.32
N SER A 196 11.49 -0.16 -0.93
CA SER A 196 12.65 0.68 -1.28
C SER A 196 12.42 1.42 -2.61
N PRO A 197 11.47 2.37 -2.65
CA PRO A 197 10.93 2.98 -3.88
C PRO A 197 11.93 3.86 -4.63
N ARG A 198 12.99 4.30 -3.95
CA ARG A 198 14.08 5.08 -4.57
C ARG A 198 15.20 4.20 -5.12
N ARG A 199 15.24 2.92 -4.75
CA ARG A 199 16.25 1.95 -5.18
C ARG A 199 15.74 1.09 -6.33
N TYR A 200 14.47 0.72 -6.28
CA TYR A 200 13.85 -0.16 -7.24
C TYR A 200 12.87 0.60 -8.14
N SER A 201 12.75 0.15 -9.38
CA SER A 201 11.83 0.71 -10.37
C SER A 201 10.87 -0.41 -10.79
N PRO A 202 9.54 -0.18 -10.73
CA PRO A 202 8.52 -1.13 -11.18
C PRO A 202 8.74 -1.61 -12.62
N THR A 203 9.30 -0.76 -13.47
CA THR A 203 9.54 -1.03 -14.89
C THR A 203 10.91 -1.66 -15.20
N LYS A 204 11.77 -1.84 -14.19
CA LYS A 204 13.10 -2.43 -14.41
C LYS A 204 13.09 -3.90 -13.98
N GLY A 205 13.30 -4.79 -14.93
CA GLY A 205 13.40 -6.24 -14.74
C GLY A 205 14.68 -6.71 -14.05
N THR A 206 15.05 -6.09 -12.92
CA THR A 206 16.15 -6.62 -12.10
C THR A 206 15.74 -7.95 -11.49
N ARG A 207 16.69 -8.88 -11.31
CA ARG A 207 16.41 -10.19 -10.69
C ARG A 207 15.69 -10.10 -9.33
N PHE A 208 15.98 -9.06 -8.56
CA PHE A 208 15.28 -8.79 -7.30
C PHE A 208 13.81 -8.43 -7.52
N MET A 209 13.53 -7.52 -8.46
CA MET A 209 12.17 -7.07 -8.76
C MET A 209 11.34 -8.19 -9.35
N GLU A 210 11.86 -8.94 -10.33
CA GLU A 210 11.14 -10.07 -10.92
C GLU A 210 10.79 -11.11 -9.86
N LYS A 211 11.77 -11.50 -9.03
CA LYS A 211 11.51 -12.43 -7.93
C LYS A 211 10.43 -11.92 -6.97
N ARG A 212 10.48 -10.63 -6.61
CA ARG A 212 9.52 -10.06 -5.66
C ARG A 212 8.12 -9.91 -6.26
N LYS A 213 8.03 -9.51 -7.53
CA LYS A 213 6.79 -9.44 -8.31
C LYS A 213 6.14 -10.82 -8.40
N SER A 214 6.88 -11.85 -8.83
CA SER A 214 6.35 -13.22 -8.90
C SER A 214 5.87 -13.71 -7.53
N GLN A 215 6.60 -13.42 -6.44
CA GLN A 215 6.14 -13.75 -5.08
C GLN A 215 4.82 -13.08 -4.70
N ILE A 216 4.58 -11.85 -5.14
CA ILE A 216 3.34 -11.12 -4.87
C ILE A 216 2.20 -11.72 -5.69
N VAL A 217 2.41 -11.96 -6.98
CA VAL A 217 1.43 -12.62 -7.86
C VAL A 217 1.04 -14.00 -7.33
N SER A 218 2.01 -14.84 -6.95
CA SER A 218 1.71 -16.14 -6.34
C SER A 218 0.90 -16.02 -5.05
N ARG A 219 1.11 -14.96 -4.25
CA ARG A 219 0.31 -14.72 -3.04
C ARG A 219 -1.09 -14.20 -3.35
N MET A 220 -1.25 -13.45 -4.44
CA MET A 220 -2.58 -13.05 -4.93
C MET A 220 -3.37 -14.28 -5.38
N ARG A 221 -2.76 -15.19 -6.15
CA ARG A 221 -3.35 -16.50 -6.52
C ARG A 221 -3.70 -17.34 -5.30
N ALA A 222 -2.74 -17.55 -4.38
CA ALA A 222 -2.97 -18.32 -3.16
C ALA A 222 -4.06 -17.74 -2.22
N SER A 223 -4.43 -16.47 -2.39
CA SER A 223 -5.55 -15.85 -1.67
C SER A 223 -6.91 -16.04 -2.37
N GLY A 224 -6.94 -16.67 -3.53
CA GLY A 224 -8.12 -16.84 -4.39
C GLY A 224 -8.51 -15.58 -5.16
N TYR A 225 -7.61 -14.60 -5.30
CA TYR A 225 -7.91 -13.34 -5.99
C TYR A 225 -7.67 -13.40 -7.50
N LEU A 226 -6.60 -14.09 -7.92
CA LEU A 226 -6.32 -14.39 -9.32
C LEU A 226 -6.62 -15.87 -9.58
N PRO A 227 -7.05 -16.22 -10.80
CA PRO A 227 -7.15 -17.62 -11.20
C PRO A 227 -5.78 -18.30 -11.10
N ASP A 228 -5.80 -19.60 -10.86
CA ASP A 228 -4.58 -20.40 -10.93
C ASP A 228 -4.07 -20.46 -12.38
N GLU A 229 -2.76 -20.71 -12.58
CA GLU A 229 -2.14 -20.65 -13.92
C GLU A 229 -2.79 -21.60 -14.94
N THR A 230 -3.34 -22.73 -14.48
CA THR A 230 -4.12 -23.66 -15.30
C THR A 230 -5.47 -23.08 -15.70
N GLU A 231 -6.18 -22.45 -14.76
CA GLU A 231 -7.47 -21.80 -15.03
C GLU A 231 -7.28 -20.59 -15.96
N GLU A 232 -6.19 -19.84 -15.80
CA GLU A 232 -5.84 -18.71 -16.67
C GLU A 232 -5.59 -19.17 -18.12
N ALA A 233 -4.87 -20.28 -18.31
CA ALA A 233 -4.64 -20.87 -19.64
C ALA A 233 -5.95 -21.36 -20.31
N ASP A 234 -6.82 -22.03 -19.54
CA ASP A 234 -8.12 -22.49 -20.05
C ASP A 234 -9.03 -21.31 -20.44
N LEU A 235 -8.97 -20.21 -19.69
CA LEU A 235 -9.73 -18.98 -20.00
C LEU A 235 -9.21 -18.30 -21.27
N ASP A 236 -7.89 -18.17 -21.43
CA ASP A 236 -7.28 -17.59 -22.62
C ASP A 236 -7.60 -18.41 -23.89
N GLU A 237 -7.49 -19.74 -23.81
CA GLU A 237 -7.88 -20.64 -24.91
C GLU A 237 -9.37 -20.47 -25.26
N SER A 238 -10.25 -20.37 -24.25
CA SER A 238 -11.68 -20.17 -24.49
C SER A 238 -11.99 -18.83 -25.17
N LEU A 239 -11.27 -17.76 -24.84
CA LEU A 239 -11.43 -16.44 -25.46
C LEU A 239 -10.92 -16.42 -26.91
N GLU A 240 -9.81 -17.10 -27.21
CA GLU A 240 -9.33 -17.28 -28.58
C GLU A 240 -10.35 -18.05 -29.44
N VAL A 241 -10.95 -19.11 -28.90
CA VAL A 241 -11.98 -19.88 -29.60
C VAL A 241 -13.24 -19.03 -29.89
N ILE A 242 -13.69 -18.24 -28.91
CA ILE A 242 -14.86 -17.36 -29.07
C ILE A 242 -14.59 -16.25 -30.10
N THR A 243 -13.43 -15.60 -30.04
CA THR A 243 -13.08 -14.51 -30.97
C THR A 243 -12.92 -15.02 -32.40
N SER A 244 -12.32 -16.20 -32.59
CA SER A 244 -12.23 -16.87 -33.89
C SER A 244 -13.59 -17.27 -34.46
N SER A 245 -14.47 -17.82 -33.62
CA SER A 245 -15.85 -18.16 -34.02
C SER A 245 -16.67 -16.93 -34.39
N ALA A 246 -16.56 -15.85 -33.62
CA ALA A 246 -17.24 -14.58 -33.91
C ALA A 246 -16.76 -13.95 -35.23
N ALA A 247 -15.45 -13.98 -35.51
CA ALA A 247 -14.89 -13.46 -36.77
C ALA A 247 -15.39 -14.26 -37.99
N THR A 248 -15.54 -15.58 -37.85
CA THR A 248 -16.06 -16.47 -38.90
C THR A 248 -17.53 -16.15 -39.23
N ILE A 249 -18.37 -15.96 -38.22
CA ILE A 249 -19.79 -15.62 -38.40
C ILE A 249 -19.97 -14.25 -39.08
N ILE A 250 -19.13 -13.27 -38.73
CA ILE A 250 -19.18 -11.94 -39.35
C ILE A 250 -18.79 -12.03 -40.83
N SER A 251 -17.79 -12.84 -41.19
CA SER A 251 -17.38 -13.06 -42.58
C SER A 251 -18.46 -13.74 -43.43
N GLU A 252 -19.30 -14.61 -42.87
CA GLU A 252 -20.37 -15.28 -43.60
C GLU A 252 -21.60 -14.38 -43.85
N THR A 253 -21.81 -13.36 -43.00
CA THR A 253 -22.97 -12.45 -43.09
C THR A 253 -22.76 -11.24 -44.00
N GLU A 254 -21.52 -10.97 -44.43
CA GLU A 254 -21.16 -9.85 -45.31
C GLU A 254 -21.10 -10.21 -46.81
N SER A 255 -21.53 -11.42 -47.21
CA SER A 255 -21.60 -11.77 -48.65
C SER A 255 -22.50 -10.77 -49.40
N PRO A 256 -22.00 -10.14 -50.48
CA PRO A 256 -22.71 -9.05 -51.14
C PRO A 256 -23.98 -9.57 -51.81
N ILE A 257 -25.10 -8.87 -51.58
CA ILE A 257 -26.35 -9.08 -52.29
C ILE A 257 -26.06 -8.96 -53.79
N PRO A 258 -26.35 -9.98 -54.62
CA PRO A 258 -26.09 -9.90 -56.04
C PRO A 258 -26.95 -8.78 -56.63
N THR A 259 -26.30 -7.80 -57.26
CA THR A 259 -26.99 -6.78 -58.06
C THR A 259 -27.45 -7.44 -59.37
N GLU A 260 -28.77 -7.58 -59.53
CA GLU A 260 -29.42 -7.88 -60.82
C GLU A 260 -29.23 -6.76 -61.84
#